data_AF-S8ARJ4-F1
#
_entry.id   AF-S8ARJ4-F1
#
_cell.length_a   1.000
_cell.length_b   1.000
_cell.length_c   1.000
_cell.angle_alpha   90.00
_cell.angle_beta   90.00
_cell.angle_gamma   90.00
#
_symmetry.space_group_name_H-M   'P 1'
#
loop_
_entity.id
_entity.type
_entity.pdbx_description
1 polymer ?
#
loop_
_entity_poly.entity_id
_entity_poly.type
_entity_poly.pdbx_seq_one_letter_code
_entity_poly.pdbx_strand_id
1 'polypeptide(L)'
;MATSNGKTPQEGRTLLGYLHNSKYSDIKVLLGPDKSLFYLHRIVITTKSAYFQTICDGAFEESQTREIWLEEMEPEIFKIIVAWI
;
A
#
# COMPACT_ATOMS: atom_id res chain seq x y z
N MET A 1 -15.90 -27.45 37.94
CA MET A 1 -16.52 -27.44 36.60
C MET A 1 -16.43 -26.03 36.06
N ALA A 2 -15.30 -25.65 35.45
CA ALA A 2 -15.08 -24.33 34.87
C ALA A 2 -15.20 -24.44 33.35
N THR A 3 -16.24 -23.84 32.77
CA THR A 3 -16.38 -23.69 31.32
C THR A 3 -15.75 -22.36 30.93
N SER A 4 -14.53 -22.41 30.40
CA SER A 4 -13.89 -21.24 29.78
C SER A 4 -14.57 -20.97 28.43
N ASN A 5 -15.42 -19.95 28.37
CA ASN A 5 -15.89 -19.37 27.11
C ASN A 5 -14.73 -18.68 26.40
N GLY A 6 -13.92 -19.46 25.67
CA GLY A 6 -12.95 -18.94 24.72
C GLY A 6 -13.67 -18.38 23.50
N LYS A 7 -14.16 -17.13 23.59
CA LYS A 7 -14.43 -16.37 22.37
C LYS A 7 -13.08 -16.19 21.67
N THR A 8 -12.89 -16.83 20.53
CA THR A 8 -11.81 -16.47 19.60
C THR A 8 -11.86 -14.95 19.41
N PRO A 9 -10.72 -14.24 19.50
CA PRO A 9 -10.69 -12.83 19.10
C PRO A 9 -11.31 -12.76 17.71
N GLN A 10 -12.33 -11.94 17.55
CA GLN A 10 -12.83 -11.62 16.21
C GLN A 10 -11.59 -11.14 15.45
N GLU A 11 -11.11 -11.93 14.48
CA GLU A 11 -9.93 -11.62 13.69
C GLU A 11 -10.18 -10.23 13.07
N GLY A 12 -9.64 -9.21 13.72
CA GLY A 12 -9.79 -7.85 13.27
C GLY A 12 -9.21 -7.79 11.87
N ARG A 13 -9.99 -7.36 10.88
CA ARG A 13 -9.47 -7.14 9.54
C ARG A 13 -8.33 -6.13 9.65
N THR A 14 -7.11 -6.55 9.35
CA THR A 14 -5.96 -5.65 9.36
C THR A 14 -6.00 -4.78 8.11
N LEU A 15 -5.50 -3.55 8.21
CA LEU A 15 -5.37 -2.67 7.03
C LEU A 15 -4.49 -3.30 5.94
N LEU A 16 -3.54 -4.16 6.34
CA LEU A 16 -2.64 -4.86 5.43
C LEU A 16 -3.39 -5.82 4.49
N GLY A 17 -4.45 -6.46 4.97
CA GLY A 17 -5.30 -7.33 4.14
C GLY A 17 -6.00 -6.60 2.99
N TYR A 18 -6.01 -5.27 2.99
CA TYR A 18 -6.55 -4.44 1.92
C TYR A 18 -5.50 -3.96 0.91
N LEU A 19 -4.21 -4.24 1.09
CA LEU A 19 -3.14 -3.71 0.24
C LEU A 19 -3.36 -4.00 -1.25
N HIS A 20 -3.77 -5.21 -1.59
CA HIS A 20 -4.05 -5.62 -2.99
C HIS A 20 -5.49 -5.31 -3.44
N ASN A 21 -6.31 -4.71 -2.58
CA ASN A 21 -7.67 -4.32 -2.91
C ASN A 21 -7.70 -2.87 -3.38
N SER A 22 -8.04 -2.64 -4.65
CA SER A 22 -8.12 -1.29 -5.21
C SER A 22 -9.28 -0.45 -4.66
N LYS A 23 -10.24 -1.07 -3.96
CA LYS A 23 -11.39 -0.37 -3.38
C LYS A 23 -10.91 0.59 -2.28
N TYR A 24 -11.23 1.88 -2.45
CA TYR A 24 -10.78 2.99 -1.59
C TYR A 24 -9.29 3.29 -1.65
N SER A 25 -8.58 2.79 -2.66
CA SER A 25 -7.23 3.26 -2.95
C SER A 25 -7.21 4.78 -3.12
N ASP A 26 -6.21 5.40 -2.54
CA ASP A 26 -6.03 6.85 -2.50
C ASP A 26 -4.70 7.28 -3.09
N ILE A 27 -3.95 6.35 -3.69
CA ILE A 27 -2.72 6.61 -4.43
C ILE A 27 -2.55 5.67 -5.61
N LYS A 28 -2.03 6.24 -6.70
CA LYS A 28 -1.66 5.54 -7.94
C LYS A 28 -0.13 5.51 -8.05
N VAL A 29 0.42 4.34 -8.35
CA VAL A 29 1.84 4.18 -8.66
C VAL A 29 1.95 3.73 -10.11
N LEU A 30 2.61 4.53 -10.94
CA LEU A 30 2.89 4.24 -12.34
C LEU A 30 4.32 3.75 -12.47
N LEU A 31 4.53 2.65 -13.17
CA LEU A 31 5.83 1.98 -13.26
C LEU A 31 6.30 1.87 -14.71
N GLY A 32 7.60 2.06 -14.90
CA GLY A 32 8.22 1.88 -16.20
C GLY A 32 7.84 2.95 -17.23
N PRO A 33 8.39 2.83 -18.45
CA PRO A 33 8.03 3.68 -19.58
C PRO A 33 6.56 3.49 -20.02
N ASP A 34 6.03 2.28 -19.86
CA ASP A 34 4.66 1.92 -20.23
C ASP A 34 3.61 2.35 -19.20
N LYS A 35 4.03 2.98 -18.09
CA LYS A 35 3.17 3.49 -17.02
C LYS A 35 2.19 2.45 -16.48
N SER A 36 2.69 1.24 -16.21
CA SER A 36 1.91 0.17 -15.60
C SER A 36 1.37 0.63 -14.24
N LEU A 37 0.05 0.53 -14.06
CA LEU A 37 -0.66 1.20 -12.97
C LEU A 37 -0.97 0.27 -11.79
N PHE A 38 -0.65 0.74 -10.59
CA PHE A 38 -0.95 0.09 -9.32
C PHE A 38 -1.78 1.02 -8.43
N TYR A 39 -2.85 0.48 -7.87
CA TYR A 39 -3.72 1.16 -6.91
C TYR A 39 -3.38 0.68 -5.51
N LEU A 40 -2.91 1.58 -4.65
CA LEU A 40 -2.48 1.27 -3.28
C LEU A 40 -3.17 2.20 -2.27
N HIS A 41 -2.88 1.95 -0.99
CA HIS A 41 -3.39 2.75 0.13
C HIS A 41 -2.23 3.46 0.83
N ARG A 42 -2.26 4.80 0.87
CA ARG A 42 -1.21 5.63 1.48
C ARG A 42 -0.93 5.20 2.90
N ILE A 43 -1.97 5.04 3.71
CA ILE A 43 -1.81 4.64 5.12
C ILE A 43 -1.07 3.31 5.28
N VAL A 44 -1.24 2.37 4.34
CA VAL A 44 -0.58 1.07 4.40
C VAL A 44 0.88 1.19 3.98
N ILE A 45 1.15 1.78 2.81
CA ILE A 45 2.51 1.84 2.26
C ILE A 45 3.44 2.78 3.03
N THR A 46 2.92 3.90 3.56
CA THR A 46 3.72 4.86 4.34
C THR A 46 4.07 4.33 5.73
N THR A 47 3.17 3.59 6.38
CA THR A 47 3.44 2.93 7.67
C THR A 47 4.54 1.88 7.56
N LYS A 48 4.72 1.28 6.38
CA LYS A 48 5.65 0.19 6.12
C LYS A 48 6.92 0.59 5.38
N SER A 49 6.99 1.81 4.85
CA SER A 49 8.11 2.26 4.05
C SER A 49 8.37 3.75 4.24
N ALA A 50 9.55 4.07 4.79
CA ALA A 50 10.03 5.44 4.93
C ALA A 50 10.19 6.15 3.56
N TYR A 51 10.43 5.38 2.49
CA TYR A 51 10.48 5.91 1.13
C TYR A 51 9.11 6.45 0.71
N PHE A 52 8.06 5.63 0.85
CA PHE A 52 6.69 6.07 0.52
C PHE A 52 6.20 7.16 1.46
N GLN A 53 6.59 7.12 2.74
CA GLN A 53 6.32 8.20 3.69
C GLN A 53 6.89 9.53 3.17
N THR A 54 8.17 9.56 2.81
CA THR A 54 8.85 10.78 2.32
C THR A 54 8.19 11.34 1.06
N ILE A 55 7.79 10.48 0.12
CA ILE A 55 7.11 10.90 -1.12
C ILE A 55 5.70 11.42 -0.81
N CYS A 56 4.95 10.73 0.04
CA CYS A 56 3.56 11.09 0.36
C CYS A 56 3.41 12.30 1.28
N ASP A 57 4.41 12.57 2.12
CA ASP A 57 4.45 13.69 3.08
C ASP A 57 5.20 14.91 2.54
N GLY A 58 5.97 14.74 1.45
CA GLY A 58 6.75 15.81 0.85
C GLY A 58 5.89 16.89 0.19
N ALA A 59 6.48 18.06 -0.03
CA ALA A 59 5.85 19.19 -0.74
C ALA A 59 5.81 19.02 -2.27
N PHE A 60 6.12 17.82 -2.77
CA PHE A 60 6.22 17.53 -4.19
C PHE A 60 4.83 17.29 -4.82
N GLU A 61 4.77 17.38 -6.16
CA GLU A 61 3.55 17.29 -6.96
C GLU A 61 2.79 15.98 -6.69
N GLU A 62 3.49 14.89 -6.40
CA GLU A 62 2.98 13.56 -6.09
C GLU A 62 2.05 13.55 -4.87
N SER A 63 2.31 14.40 -3.88
CA SER A 63 1.44 14.58 -2.70
C SER A 63 0.09 15.23 -3.07
N GLN A 64 0.08 16.05 -4.12
CA GLN A 64 -1.08 16.79 -4.61
C GLN A 64 -1.86 15.99 -5.67
N THR A 65 -1.16 15.35 -6.61
CA THR A 65 -1.74 14.54 -7.69
C THR A 65 -2.18 13.16 -7.22
N ARG A 66 -1.61 12.67 -6.10
CA ARG A 66 -1.77 11.31 -5.61
C ARG A 66 -1.31 10.26 -6.63
N GLU A 67 -0.31 10.64 -7.42
CA GLU A 67 0.35 9.79 -8.42
C GLU A 67 1.85 9.78 -8.16
N ILE A 68 2.45 8.59 -8.11
CA ILE A 68 3.90 8.40 -8.02
C ILE A 68 4.33 7.75 -9.32
N TRP A 69 5.30 8.34 -10.02
CA TRP A 69 5.88 7.73 -11.21
C TRP A 69 7.28 7.21 -10.92
N LEU A 70 7.47 5.90 -11.08
CA LEU A 70 8.74 5.21 -10.92
C LEU A 70 9.19 4.70 -12.30
N GLU A 71 9.81 5.58 -13.08
CA GLU A 71 10.18 5.31 -14.48
C GLU A 71 11.14 4.14 -14.64
N GLU A 72 12.10 3.98 -13.72
CA GLU A 72 13.11 2.93 -13.78
C GLU A 72 12.67 1.61 -13.12
N MET A 73 11.47 1.56 -12.55
CA MET A 73 10.98 0.40 -11.81
C MET A 73 10.23 -0.57 -12.73
N GLU A 74 10.71 -1.82 -12.79
CA GLU A 74 10.00 -2.89 -13.49
C GLU A 74 8.73 -3.33 -12.74
N PRO A 75 7.57 -3.48 -13.41
CA PRO A 75 6.32 -3.85 -12.76
C PRO A 75 6.36 -5.19 -12.00
N GLU A 76 7.09 -6.17 -12.53
CA GLU A 76 7.25 -7.51 -11.93
C GLU A 76 8.00 -7.44 -10.61
N ILE A 77 9.06 -6.63 -10.55
CA ILE A 77 9.84 -6.41 -9.32
C ILE A 77 8.99 -5.67 -8.29
N PHE A 78 8.25 -4.64 -8.72
CA PHE A 78 7.39 -3.88 -7.83
C PHE A 78 6.28 -4.71 -7.20
N LYS A 79 5.66 -5.65 -7.95
CA LYS A 79 4.69 -6.61 -7.39
C LYS A 79 5.27 -7.38 -6.21
N ILE A 80 6.53 -7.80 -6.32
CA ILE A 80 7.24 -8.48 -5.23
C ILE A 80 7.41 -7.51 -4.08
N ILE A 81 7.94 -6.30 -4.29
CA ILE A 81 8.13 -5.31 -3.22
C ILE A 81 6.82 -5.06 -2.44
N VAL A 82 5.71 -4.83 -3.14
CA VAL A 82 4.41 -4.59 -2.52
C VAL A 82 3.90 -5.82 -1.76
N ALA A 83 4.19 -7.03 -2.20
CA ALA A 83 3.81 -8.24 -1.44
C ALA A 83 4.57 -8.40 -0.10
N TRP A 84 5.68 -7.68 0.08
CA TRP A 84 6.49 -7.70 1.32
C TRP A 84 6.19 -6.51 2.26
N ILE A 85 5.29 -5.60 1.85
CA ILE A 85 4.75 -4.51 2.68
C ILE A 85 3.74 -5.06 3.67
#